data_AF-A0A533UWI4-F1
#
_entry.id   AF-A0A533UWI4-F1
#
_cell.length_a   1.000
_cell.length_b   1.000
_cell.length_c   1.000
_cell.angle_alpha   90.00
_cell.angle_beta   90.00
_cell.angle_gamma   90.00
#
_symmetry.space_group_name_H-M   'P 1'
#
loop_
_entity.id
_entity.type
_entity.pdbx_description
1 polymer ?
#
loop_
_entity_poly.entity_id
_entity_poly.type
_entity_poly.pdbx_seq_one_letter_code
_entity_poly.pdbx_strand_id
1 'polypeptide(L)' 'MGIISKGAKCNVSGCDKDGVRSLSTSKVEGTGLSIPAGSKKTVLCKEHYKEWKKATKDEREVERARYDRF' A
#
# COMPACT_ATOMS: atom_id res chain seq x y z
N MET A 1 13.26 10.25 -0.78
CA MET A 1 12.60 8.98 -1.21
C MET A 1 13.44 7.77 -0.78
N GLY A 2 13.74 7.59 0.51
CA GLY A 2 14.91 6.78 0.94
C GLY A 2 14.93 5.27 0.68
N ILE A 3 13.79 4.58 0.61
CA ILE A 3 13.75 3.10 0.43
C ILE A 3 13.55 2.76 -1.05
N ILE A 4 12.75 3.56 -1.75
CA ILE A 4 12.47 3.41 -3.18
C ILE A 4 13.70 3.82 -4.02
N SER A 5 14.42 4.87 -3.61
CA SER A 5 15.66 5.29 -4.29
C SER A 5 16.80 4.28 -4.16
N LYS A 6 16.67 3.28 -3.28
CA LYS A 6 17.61 2.15 -3.14
C LYS A 6 17.21 0.94 -4.00
N GLY A 7 16.19 1.06 -4.86
CA GLY A 7 15.74 -0.04 -5.72
C GLY A 7 14.90 -1.09 -4.99
N ALA A 8 14.13 -0.69 -3.97
CA ALA A 8 13.28 -1.64 -3.26
C ALA A 8 12.20 -2.22 -4.18
N LYS A 9 12.13 -3.56 -4.21
CA LYS A 9 11.12 -4.31 -4.97
C LYS A 9 9.76 -4.26 -4.29
N CYS A 10 8.73 -4.59 -5.07
CA CYS A 10 7.40 -4.84 -4.56
C CYS A 10 7.42 -5.96 -3.53
N ASN A 11 6.74 -5.75 -2.41
CA ASN A 11 6.68 -6.71 -1.32
C ASN A 11 5.46 -7.66 -1.45
N VAL A 12 4.75 -7.64 -2.58
CA VAL A 12 3.60 -8.53 -2.82
C VAL A 12 4.12 -9.91 -3.22
N SER A 13 3.55 -10.97 -2.64
CA SER A 13 3.94 -12.35 -2.95
C SER A 13 3.78 -12.63 -4.45
N GLY A 14 4.88 -12.97 -5.13
CA GLY A 14 4.89 -13.21 -6.58
C GLY A 14 5.06 -11.97 -7.44
N CYS A 15 5.46 -10.82 -6.87
CA CYS A 15 5.76 -9.61 -7.63
C CYS A 15 7.24 -9.21 -7.55
N ASP A 16 7.92 -9.23 -8.69
CA ASP A 16 9.30 -8.77 -8.84
C ASP A 16 9.46 -7.34 -9.38
N LYS A 17 8.35 -6.60 -9.50
CA LYS A 17 8.35 -5.26 -10.09
C LYS A 17 8.96 -4.22 -9.14
N ASP A 18 9.51 -3.16 -9.71
CA ASP A 18 10.06 -2.05 -8.94
C ASP A 18 9.00 -1.34 -8.10
N GLY A 19 9.36 -1.11 -6.84
CA GLY A 19 8.55 -0.35 -5.91
C GLY A 19 8.49 1.12 -6.27
N VAL A 20 7.27 1.68 -6.36
CA VAL A 20 7.07 3.11 -6.65
C VAL A 20 6.61 3.89 -5.42
N ARG A 21 5.99 3.22 -4.45
CA ARG A 21 5.50 3.83 -3.22
C ARG A 21 5.70 2.92 -2.02
N SER A 22 6.03 3.53 -0.88
CA SER A 22 6.06 2.87 0.42
C SER A 22 4.80 3.25 1.21
N LEU A 23 4.06 2.26 1.70
CA LEU A 23 2.94 2.42 2.62
C LEU A 23 3.27 1.78 3.97
N SER A 24 2.49 2.10 4.99
CA SER A 24 2.54 1.39 6.28
C SER A 24 1.88 0.03 6.13
N THR A 25 2.52 -1.01 6.66
CA THR A 25 2.05 -2.41 6.61
C THR A 25 0.62 -2.54 7.11
N SER A 26 0.27 -1.83 8.18
CA SER A 26 -1.08 -1.80 8.76
C SER A 26 -2.20 -1.29 7.85
N LYS A 27 -1.87 -0.54 6.78
CA LYS A 27 -2.86 -0.10 5.78
C LYS A 27 -3.06 -1.11 4.65
N VAL A 28 -2.16 -2.09 4.57
CA VAL A 28 -2.16 -3.07 3.48
C VAL A 28 -2.55 -4.45 4.03
N GLU A 29 -2.18 -4.74 5.28
CA GLU A 29 -2.76 -5.80 6.12
C GLU A 29 -4.26 -5.54 6.28
N GLY A 30 -5.08 -6.31 5.55
CA GLY A 30 -6.54 -6.16 5.51
C GLY A 30 -7.11 -5.97 4.10
N THR A 31 -6.27 -5.62 3.12
CA THR A 31 -6.72 -5.32 1.75
C THR A 31 -6.71 -6.52 0.80
N GLY A 32 -6.59 -7.73 1.33
CA GLY A 32 -6.47 -8.98 0.55
C GLY A 32 -5.15 -9.13 -0.22
N LEU A 33 -4.25 -8.14 -0.13
CA LEU A 33 -2.91 -8.20 -0.70
C LEU A 33 -2.00 -9.02 0.21
N SER A 34 -1.46 -10.10 -0.34
CA SER A 34 -0.54 -10.99 0.38
C SER A 34 0.87 -10.37 0.43
N ILE A 35 1.26 -9.92 1.61
CA ILE A 35 2.51 -9.19 1.85
C ILE A 35 3.18 -9.81 3.08
N PRO A 36 4.51 -10.05 3.07
CA PRO A 36 5.19 -10.62 4.21
C PRO A 36 5.22 -9.58 5.35
N ALA A 37 4.56 -9.94 6.45
CA ALA A 37 4.57 -9.18 7.69
C ALA A 37 5.98 -9.26 8.31
N GLY A 38 6.57 -8.11 8.64
CA GLY A 38 7.91 -8.06 9.24
C GLY A 38 8.62 -6.71 9.07
N SER A 39 8.21 -5.91 8.08
CA SER A 39 8.66 -4.53 7.92
C SER A 39 7.58 -3.56 8.37
N LYS A 40 7.97 -2.41 8.94
CA LYS A 40 7.04 -1.32 9.33
C LYS A 40 6.47 -0.58 8.11
N LYS A 41 7.12 -0.75 6.95
CA LYS A 41 6.77 -0.12 5.67
C LYS A 41 6.82 -1.17 4.57
N THR A 42 5.74 -1.27 3.81
CA THR A 42 5.61 -2.13 2.64
C THR A 42 5.82 -1.32 1.38
N VAL A 43 6.56 -1.88 0.42
CA VAL A 43 6.80 -1.24 -0.87
C VAL A 43 5.90 -1.88 -1.91
N LEU A 44 5.16 -1.07 -2.67
CA LEU A 44 4.25 -1.51 -3.72
C LEU A 44 4.69 -0.97 -5.07
N CYS A 45 4.55 -1.80 -6.10
CA CYS A 45 4.66 -1.36 -7.50
C CYS A 45 3.39 -0.61 -7.94
N LYS A 46 3.40 -0.06 -9.16
CA LYS A 46 2.31 0.76 -9.69
C LYS A 46 0.97 0.01 -9.82
N GLU A 47 1.00 -1.30 -10.10
CA GLU A 47 -0.22 -2.10 -10.25
C GLU A 47 -0.82 -2.45 -8.89
N HIS A 48 -0.03 -3.00 -7.97
CA HIS A 48 -0.50 -3.31 -6.63
C HIS A 48 -0.94 -2.05 -5.87
N TYR A 49 -0.31 -0.90 -6.15
CA TYR A 49 -0.80 0.37 -5.63
C TYR A 49 -2.19 0.75 -6.19
N LYS A 50 -2.50 0.44 -7.45
CA LYS A 50 -3.85 0.64 -8.01
C LYS A 50 -4.87 -0.33 -7.41
N GLU A 51 -4.51 -1.59 -7.23
CA GLU A 51 -5.39 -2.60 -6.60
C GLU A 51 -5.69 -2.23 -5.15
N TRP A 52 -4.65 -1.91 -4.37
CA TRP A 52 -4.80 -1.33 -3.04
C TRP A 52 -5.69 -0.09 -3.06
N LYS A 53 -5.52 0.78 -4.06
CA LYS A 53 -6.33 2.00 -4.19
C LYS A 53 -7.79 1.73 -4.56
N LYS A 54 -8.10 0.60 -5.20
CA LYS A 54 -9.48 0.17 -5.45
C LYS A 54 -10.09 -0.47 -4.21
N ALA A 55 -9.36 -1.38 -3.57
CA ALA A 55 -9.81 -2.10 -2.37
C ALA A 55 -10.11 -1.15 -1.19
N THR A 56 -9.24 -0.15 -0.97
CA THR A 56 -9.42 0.81 0.15
C THR A 56 -10.20 2.07 -0.25
N LYS A 57 -10.95 2.04 -1.36
CA LYS A 57 -11.68 3.22 -1.83
C LYS A 57 -12.79 3.58 -0.83
N ASP A 58 -13.62 2.61 -0.48
CA ASP A 58 -14.75 2.78 0.42
C ASP A 58 -14.29 3.19 1.84
N GLU A 59 -13.26 2.52 2.38
CA GLU A 59 -12.67 2.89 3.67
C GLU A 59 -12.15 4.34 3.69
N ARG A 60 -11.56 4.81 2.58
CA ARG A 60 -11.09 6.20 2.47
C ARG A 60 -12.22 7.20 2.31
N GLU A 61 -13.34 6.80 1.73
CA GLU A 61 -14.55 7.62 1.65
C GLU A 61 -15.21 7.76 3.03
N VAL A 62 -15.30 6.67 3.80
CA VAL A 62 -15.76 6.69 5.20
C VAL A 62 -14.88 7.57 6.08
N GLU A 63 -13.55 7.42 5.99
CA GLU A 63 -12.61 8.26 6.73
C GLU A 63 -12.70 9.73 6.31
N ARG A 64 -12.94 10.05 5.02
CA ARG A 64 -13.16 11.44 4.58
C ARG A 64 -14.47 12.00 5.13
N ALA A 65 -15.56 11.24 5.09
CA ALA A 65 -16.86 11.66 5.61
C ALA A 65 -16.82 11.95 7.11
N ARG A 66 -15.91 11.31 7.86
CA ARG A 66 -15.67 11.60 9.29
C ARG A 66 -15.22 13.04 9.54
N TYR A 67 -14.46 13.63 8.61
CA TYR A 67 -13.91 14.98 8.73
C TYR A 67 -14.72 16.05 7.97
N ASP A 68 -15.74 15.65 7.19
CA ASP A 68 -16.56 16.55 6.35
C ASP A 68 -17.65 17.30 7.14
N ARG A 69 -17.65 17.21 8.48
CA ARG A 69 -18.71 17.75 9.35
C ARG A 69 -18.44 19.17 9.87
N PHE A 70 -17.74 19.99 9.09
CA PHE A 70 -17.49 21.42 9.36
C PHE A 70 -17.75 22.27 8.12
#